data_AF-A0A3D3WGG4-F1
#
_entry.id   AF-A0A3D3WGG4-F1
#
_cell.length_a   1.000
_cell.length_b   1.000
_cell.length_c   1.000
_cell.angle_alpha   90.00
_cell.angle_beta   90.00
_cell.angle_gamma   90.00
#
_symmetry.space_group_name_H-M   'P 1'
#
loop_
_entity.id
_entity.type
_entity.pdbx_description
1 polymer ?
#
loop_
_entity_poly.entity_id
_entity_poly.type
_entity_poly.pdbx_seq_one_letter_code
_entity_poly.pdbx_strand_id
1 'polypeptide(L)' 'MKFHLAVNLERMDDNIAMKDVRDHTLRMVQMADEAGFEIAWAAEHHALEMT' A
#
# COMPACT_ATOMS: atom_id res chain seq x y z
N MET A 1 -4.87 -1.36 -22.46
CA MET A 1 -5.47 -0.67 -21.30
C MET A 1 -4.37 -0.52 -20.26
N LYS A 2 -4.22 0.66 -19.65
CA LYS A 2 -3.16 0.93 -18.67
C LYS A 2 -3.70 0.66 -17.27
N PHE A 3 -2.95 -0.07 -16.45
CA PHE A 3 -3.33 -0.41 -15.09
C PHE A 3 -2.42 0.32 -14.10
N HIS A 4 -3.02 0.98 -13.10
CA HIS A 4 -2.32 1.67 -12.03
C HIS A 4 -2.72 1.05 -10.68
N LEU A 5 -1.83 1.16 -9.70
CA LEU A 5 -2.07 0.78 -8.31
C LEU A 5 -2.24 2.04 -7.47
N ALA A 6 -3.27 2.11 -6.63
CA ALA A 6 -3.44 3.18 -5.64
C ALA A 6 -3.37 2.58 -4.24
N VAL A 7 -2.53 3.13 -3.38
CA VAL A 7 -2.20 2.60 -2.05
C VAL A 7 -2.51 3.65 -0.98
N ASN A 8 -3.41 3.32 -0.06
CA ASN A 8 -3.76 4.18 1.07
C ASN A 8 -2.94 3.92 2.35
N LEU A 9 -2.20 2.80 2.40
CA LEU A 9 -1.41 2.36 3.56
C LEU A 9 -2.24 2.29 4.86
N GLU A 10 -3.40 1.64 4.81
CA GLU A 10 -4.31 1.51 5.94
C GLU A 10 -3.90 0.36 6.87
N ARG A 11 -4.05 0.58 8.18
CA ARG A 11 -3.99 -0.46 9.22
C ARG A 11 -5.38 -0.65 9.81
N MET A 12 -5.91 -1.86 9.69
CA MET A 12 -7.29 -2.21 10.09
C MET A 12 -7.41 -2.82 11.49
N ASP A 13 -6.29 -3.14 12.13
CA ASP A 13 -6.22 -3.81 13.43
C ASP A 13 -4.97 -3.30 14.16
N ASP A 14 -5.13 -2.88 15.41
CA ASP A 14 -4.06 -2.31 16.22
C ASP A 14 -2.99 -3.33 16.65
N ASN A 15 -3.30 -4.63 16.56
CA ASN A 15 -2.37 -5.73 16.81
C ASN A 15 -1.36 -5.94 15.67
N ILE A 16 -1.60 -5.34 14.50
CA ILE A 16 -0.66 -5.40 13.37
C ILE A 16 0.37 -4.29 13.51
N ALA A 17 1.67 -4.63 13.45
CA ALA A 17 2.69 -3.60 13.47
C ALA A 17 2.69 -2.82 12.15
N MET A 18 2.83 -1.49 12.20
CA MET A 18 2.95 -0.66 10.99
C MET A 18 4.12 -1.06 10.08
N LYS A 19 5.15 -1.72 10.63
CA LYS A 19 6.24 -2.30 9.84
C LYS A 19 5.74 -3.43 8.95
N ASP A 20 4.83 -4.27 9.43
CA ASP A 20 4.24 -5.36 8.65
C ASP A 20 3.33 -4.83 7.54
N VAL A 21 2.55 -3.78 7.84
CA VAL A 21 1.73 -3.07 6.82
C VAL A 21 2.62 -2.51 5.72
N ARG A 22 3.69 -1.79 6.09
CA ARG A 22 4.68 -1.26 5.13
C ARG A 22 5.30 -2.37 4.29
N ASP A 23 5.77 -3.45 4.92
CA ASP A 23 6.47 -4.54 4.21
C ASP A 23 5.53 -5.28 3.26
N HIS A 24 4.27 -5.46 3.65
CA HIS A 24 3.23 -5.97 2.79
C HIS A 24 2.99 -5.03 1.59
N THR A 25 2.84 -3.73 1.83
CA THR A 25 2.65 -2.74 0.77
C THR A 25 3.82 -2.73 -0.22
N LEU A 26 5.06 -2.77 0.27
CA LEU A 26 6.25 -2.83 -0.60
C LEU A 26 6.23 -4.07 -1.50
N ARG A 27 5.89 -5.24 -0.93
CA ARG A 27 5.75 -6.47 -1.71
C ARG A 27 4.67 -6.36 -2.78
N MET A 28 3.54 -5.71 -2.47
CA MET A 28 2.45 -5.50 -3.41
C MET A 28 2.87 -4.62 -4.59
N VAL A 29 3.62 -3.54 -4.32
CA VAL A 29 4.16 -2.65 -5.37
C VAL A 29 5.16 -3.40 -6.24
N GLN A 30 6.04 -4.21 -5.66
CA GLN A 30 6.98 -5.05 -6.42
C GLN A 30 6.25 -6.03 -7.35
N MET A 31 5.21 -6.71 -6.86
CA MET A 31 4.39 -7.59 -7.68
C MET A 31 3.65 -6.83 -8.80
N ALA A 32 3.19 -5.60 -8.54
CA ALA A 32 2.55 -4.77 -9.54
C ALA A 32 3.54 -4.34 -10.64
N ASP A 33 4.77 -4.01 -10.27
CA ASP A 33 5.86 -3.71 -11.22
C ASP A 33 6.16 -4.93 -12.11
N GLU A 34 6.34 -6.11 -11.51
CA GLU A 34 6.53 -7.38 -12.24
C GLU A 34 5.35 -7.71 -13.17
N ALA A 35 4.12 -7.34 -12.78
CA ALA A 35 2.91 -7.55 -13.57
C ALA A 35 2.68 -6.49 -14.66
N GLY A 36 3.55 -5.47 -14.76
CA GLY A 36 3.48 -4.43 -15.79
C GLY A 36 2.46 -3.32 -15.50
N PHE A 37 2.16 -3.04 -14.23
CA PHE A 37 1.42 -1.84 -13.84
C PHE A 37 2.28 -0.60 -14.13
N GLU A 38 1.65 0.48 -14.57
CA GLU A 38 2.39 1.65 -15.07
C GLU A 38 2.75 2.65 -13.98
N ILE A 39 1.90 2.81 -12.95
CA ILE A 39 2.10 3.79 -11.87
C ILE A 39 1.58 3.21 -10.55
N ALA A 40 2.33 3.42 -9.47
CA ALA A 40 1.87 3.26 -8.09
C ALA A 40 1.68 4.64 -7.43
N TRP A 41 0.46 4.94 -7.00
CA TRP A 41 0.11 6.14 -6.25
C TRP A 41 0.07 5.83 -4.76
N ALA A 42 0.68 6.70 -3.94
CA ALA A 42 0.63 6.59 -2.48
C ALA A 42 -0.14 7.78 -1.91
N ALA A 43 -1.20 7.51 -1.15
CA ALA A 43 -1.92 8.53 -0.43
C ALA A 43 -1.15 8.93 0.84
N GLU A 44 -1.28 10.19 1.25
CA GLU A 44 -0.68 10.72 2.47
C GLU A 44 -1.80 11.18 3.42
N HIS A 45 -1.74 10.69 4.67
CA HIS A 45 -2.66 11.08 5.73
C HIS A 45 -1.86 11.25 7.03
N HIS A 46 -2.31 12.18 7.87
CA HIS A 46 -1.74 12.42 9.21
C HIS A 46 -2.83 12.19 10.26
N ALA A 47 -2.49 11.46 11.32
CA ALA A 47 -3.38 11.16 12.45
C ALA A 47 -4.72 10.47 12.07
N LEU A 48 -4.77 9.77 10.94
CA LEU A 48 -5.91 8.97 10.51
C LEU A 48 -5.49 7.50 10.51
N GLU A 49 -6.00 6.74 11.48
CA GLU A 49 -5.85 5.29 11.55
C GLU A 49 -7.25 4.66 11.53
N MET A 50 -7.39 3.57 10.77
CA MET A 50 -8.63 2.80 10.61
C MET A 50 -8.64 1.58 11.55
N THR A 51 -8.02 1.71 12.73
CA THR A 51 -7.88 0.67 13.76
C THR A 51 -9.06 0.59 14.70
#